data_AF-I3D4I7-F1
#
_entry.id   AF-I3D4I7-F1
#
_cell.length_a   1.000
_cell.length_b   1.000
_cell.length_c   1.000
_cell.angle_alpha   90.00
_cell.angle_beta   90.00
_cell.angle_gamma   90.00
#
_symmetry.space_group_name_H-M   'P 1'
#
loop_
_entity.id
_entity.type
_entity.pdbx_description
1 polymer ?
#
loop_
_entity_poly.entity_id
_entity_poly.type
_entity_poly.pdbx_seq_one_letter_code
_entity_poly.pdbx_strand_id
1 'polypeptide(L)'
;MVSSFLNSHHDTATWINQNPLETRIIFNDFLKSHLGKSLSDDVVDIALSNIEITDDPQSDSVYSFAEKADALGYLGRNGYNLTGIFYSFDSNSSLEGGLLDD
;
A
#
# COMPACT_ATOMS: atom_id res chain seq x y z
N MET A 1 -10.54 -12.23 -10.93
CA MET A 1 -10.21 -12.38 -9.49
C MET A 1 -8.99 -11.55 -9.12
N VAL A 2 -7.82 -11.73 -9.76
CA VAL A 2 -6.64 -10.88 -9.50
C VAL A 2 -6.88 -9.42 -9.92
N SER A 3 -7.35 -9.18 -11.14
CA SER A 3 -7.61 -7.81 -11.61
C SER A 3 -8.66 -7.08 -10.75
N SER A 4 -9.76 -7.75 -10.38
CA SER A 4 -10.77 -7.18 -9.48
C SER A 4 -10.20 -6.81 -8.11
N PHE A 5 -9.32 -7.65 -7.56
CA PHE A 5 -8.63 -7.35 -6.30
C PHE A 5 -7.71 -6.14 -6.42
N LEU A 6 -6.93 -6.06 -7.52
CA LEU A 6 -6.04 -4.92 -7.76
C LEU A 6 -6.81 -3.62 -7.95
N ASN A 7 -7.93 -3.63 -8.70
CA ASN A 7 -8.83 -2.48 -8.83
C ASN A 7 -9.37 -2.06 -7.46
N SER A 8 -9.88 -3.01 -6.66
CA SER A 8 -10.37 -2.70 -5.32
C SER A 8 -9.28 -2.15 -4.40
N HIS A 9 -8.04 -2.62 -4.53
CA HIS A 9 -6.91 -2.08 -3.78
C HIS A 9 -6.60 -0.64 -4.17
N HIS A 10 -6.52 -0.36 -5.48
CA HIS A 10 -6.32 0.99 -6.02
C HIS A 10 -7.43 1.96 -5.58
N ASP A 11 -8.69 1.55 -5.70
CA ASP A 11 -9.85 2.35 -5.28
C ASP A 11 -9.81 2.63 -3.78
N THR A 12 -9.42 1.64 -2.97
CA THR A 12 -9.31 1.78 -1.52
C THR A 12 -8.18 2.74 -1.13
N ALA A 13 -6.99 2.60 -1.74
CA ALA A 13 -5.87 3.51 -1.50
C ALA A 13 -6.27 4.96 -1.85
N THR A 14 -6.90 5.15 -3.01
CA THR A 14 -7.43 6.45 -3.44
C THR A 14 -8.45 7.00 -2.44
N TRP A 15 -9.41 6.18 -2.01
CA TRP A 15 -10.43 6.59 -1.05
C TRP A 15 -9.84 7.02 0.29
N ILE A 16 -8.85 6.30 0.81
CA ILE A 16 -8.20 6.64 2.10
C ILE A 16 -7.59 8.06 2.04
N ASN A 17 -6.86 8.39 0.97
CA ASN A 17 -6.26 9.72 0.82
C ASN A 17 -7.29 10.84 0.64
N GLN A 18 -8.44 10.54 0.00
CA GLN A 18 -9.50 11.52 -0.27
C GLN A 18 -10.44 11.75 0.91
N ASN A 19 -10.46 10.84 1.89
CA ASN A 19 -11.41 10.86 3.01
C ASN A 19 -10.67 10.80 4.36
N PRO A 20 -9.87 11.83 4.71
CA PRO A 20 -9.00 11.78 5.89
C PRO A 20 -9.78 11.71 7.21
N LEU A 21 -10.92 12.39 7.31
CA LEU A 21 -11.77 12.38 8.51
C LEU A 21 -12.36 10.98 8.75
N GLU A 22 -12.93 10.39 7.72
CA GLU A 22 -13.51 9.04 7.76
C GLU A 22 -12.42 8.00 8.01
N THR A 23 -11.25 8.15 7.39
CA THR A 23 -10.08 7.30 7.63
C THR A 23 -9.68 7.33 9.10
N ARG A 24 -9.59 8.52 9.70
CA ARG A 24 -9.30 8.67 11.13
C ARG A 24 -10.32 7.94 11.99
N ILE A 25 -11.62 8.13 11.72
CA ILE A 25 -12.70 7.50 12.49
C ILE A 25 -12.59 5.98 12.40
N ILE A 26 -12.49 5.42 11.19
CA ILE A 26 -12.38 3.98 10.97
C ILE A 26 -11.13 3.41 11.67
N PHE A 27 -9.99 4.09 11.56
CA PHE A 27 -8.75 3.67 12.22
C PHE A 27 -8.87 3.68 13.75
N ASN A 28 -9.43 4.74 14.33
CA ASN A 28 -9.60 4.84 15.78
C ASN A 28 -10.63 3.84 16.32
N ASP A 29 -11.71 3.57 15.58
CA ASP A 29 -12.69 2.54 15.91
C ASP A 29 -12.04 1.15 15.89
N PHE A 30 -11.21 0.86 14.88
CA PHE A 30 -10.41 -0.37 14.83
C PHE A 30 -9.50 -0.49 16.07
N LEU A 31 -8.70 0.55 16.37
CA LEU A 31 -7.80 0.53 17.54
C LEU A 31 -8.56 0.31 18.84
N LYS A 32 -9.70 0.98 19.02
CA LYS A 32 -10.55 0.81 20.21
C LYS A 32 -11.07 -0.62 20.31
N SER A 33 -11.50 -1.22 19.19
CA SER A 33 -11.99 -2.60 19.16
C SER A 33 -10.89 -3.63 19.44
N HIS A 34 -9.66 -3.38 18.99
CA HIS A 34 -8.57 -4.35 19.05
C HIS A 34 -7.68 -4.20 20.30
N LEU A 35 -7.50 -2.96 20.79
CA LEU A 35 -6.61 -2.62 21.91
C LEU A 35 -7.36 -2.03 23.12
N GLY A 36 -8.68 -1.86 23.04
CA GLY A 36 -9.52 -1.32 24.10
C GLY A 36 -9.46 0.21 24.26
N LYS A 37 -8.67 0.90 23.44
CA LYS A 37 -8.50 2.36 23.49
C LYS A 37 -8.23 2.95 22.10
N SER A 38 -8.73 4.16 21.86
CA SER A 38 -8.39 4.96 20.69
C SER A 38 -7.16 5.85 20.97
N LEU A 39 -6.61 6.44 19.91
CA LEU A 39 -5.72 7.59 20.03
C LEU A 39 -6.53 8.88 20.02
N SER A 40 -5.92 10.01 20.40
CA SER A 40 -6.54 11.32 20.19
C SER A 40 -6.61 11.63 18.70
N ASP A 41 -7.69 12.28 18.28
CA ASP A 41 -7.91 12.66 16.88
C ASP A 41 -6.71 13.38 16.26
N ASP A 42 -6.17 14.41 16.95
CA ASP A 42 -5.01 15.17 16.48
C ASP A 42 -3.76 14.31 16.19
N VAL A 43 -3.55 13.24 16.96
CA VAL A 43 -2.38 12.35 16.76
C VAL A 43 -2.55 11.54 15.48
N VAL A 44 -3.77 11.06 15.22
CA VAL A 44 -4.07 10.30 14.01
C VAL A 44 -4.07 11.22 12.80
N ASP A 45 -4.65 12.42 12.92
CA ASP A 45 -4.66 13.42 11.84
C ASP A 45 -3.24 13.83 11.42
N ILE A 46 -2.36 14.11 12.38
CA ILE A 46 -0.95 14.42 12.10
C ILE A 46 -0.24 13.22 11.48
N ALA A 47 -0.49 11.99 11.94
CA ALA A 47 0.13 10.81 11.36
C ALA A 47 -0.32 10.61 9.89
N LEU A 48 -1.63 10.70 9.63
CA LEU A 48 -2.20 10.55 8.30
C LEU A 48 -1.73 11.66 7.35
N SER A 49 -1.53 12.89 7.82
CA SER A 49 -1.01 13.97 6.97
C SER A 49 0.46 13.78 6.52
N ASN A 50 1.18 12.83 7.14
CA ASN A 50 2.58 12.53 6.83
C ASN A 50 2.75 11.17 6.13
N ILE A 51 1.66 10.52 5.76
CA ILE A 51 1.66 9.21 5.10
C ILE A 51 0.88 9.33 3.79
N GLU A 52 1.47 8.88 2.70
CA GLU A 52 0.75 8.64 1.45
C GLU A 52 0.44 7.14 1.36
N ILE A 53 -0.85 6.80 1.26
CA ILE A 53 -1.27 5.41 1.02
C ILE A 53 -1.31 5.20 -0.48
N THR A 54 -0.53 4.28 -1.01
CA THR A 54 -0.37 4.12 -2.46
C THR A 54 -0.37 2.66 -2.86
N ASP A 55 -0.92 2.38 -4.04
CA ASP A 55 -0.78 1.12 -4.76
C ASP A 55 0.45 1.11 -5.70
N ASP A 56 1.15 2.25 -5.82
CA ASP A 56 2.44 2.33 -6.50
C ASP A 56 3.51 1.59 -5.67
N PRO A 57 4.17 0.56 -6.23
CA PRO A 57 5.17 -0.21 -5.51
C PRO A 57 6.45 0.58 -5.16
N GLN A 58 6.65 1.81 -5.69
CA GLN A 58 7.78 2.68 -5.36
C GLN A 58 9.13 1.93 -5.43
N SER A 59 9.41 1.37 -6.61
CA SER A 59 10.48 0.37 -6.77
C SER A 59 11.85 0.82 -6.26
N ASP A 60 12.23 2.09 -6.45
CA ASP A 60 13.47 2.67 -5.94
C ASP A 60 13.60 2.55 -4.41
N SER A 61 12.48 2.71 -3.69
CA SER A 61 12.44 2.56 -2.22
C SER A 61 12.71 1.11 -1.82
N VAL A 62 12.13 0.15 -2.53
CA VAL A 62 12.33 -1.28 -2.28
C VAL A 62 13.78 -1.68 -2.57
N TYR A 63 14.35 -1.24 -3.70
CA TYR A 63 15.76 -1.48 -4.04
C TYR A 63 16.69 -0.87 -3.00
N SER A 64 16.46 0.38 -2.61
CA SER A 64 17.28 1.05 -1.59
C SER A 64 17.19 0.36 -0.23
N PHE A 65 16.00 -0.13 0.14
CA PHE A 65 15.83 -0.87 1.39
C PHE A 65 16.57 -2.21 1.37
N ALA A 66 16.49 -2.94 0.26
CA ALA A 66 17.20 -4.21 0.09
C ALA A 66 18.73 -4.01 0.15
N GLU A 67 19.25 -3.00 -0.54
CA GLU A 67 20.68 -2.64 -0.52
C GLU A 67 21.16 -2.33 0.90
N LYS A 68 20.43 -1.48 1.64
CA LYS A 68 20.77 -1.10 3.01
C LYS A 68 20.70 -2.31 3.96
N ALA A 69 19.67 -3.14 3.82
CA ALA A 69 19.50 -4.34 4.65
C ALA A 69 20.63 -5.35 4.39
N ASP A 70 21.06 -5.51 3.14
CA ASP A 70 22.20 -6.37 2.78
C ASP A 70 23.52 -5.83 3.35
N ALA A 71 23.77 -4.52 3.20
CA ALA A 71 24.96 -3.88 3.75
C ALA A 71 25.08 -4.02 5.27
N LEU A 72 23.95 -4.11 5.98
CA LEU A 72 23.88 -4.37 7.42
C LEU A 72 23.89 -5.86 7.79
N GLY A 73 23.89 -6.75 6.80
CA GLY A 73 23.93 -8.21 6.98
C GLY A 73 22.57 -8.84 7.34
N TYR A 74 21.46 -8.11 7.20
CA TYR A 74 20.11 -8.62 7.52
C TYR A 74 19.61 -9.65 6.50
N LEU A 75 20.16 -9.68 5.29
CA LEU A 75 19.74 -10.59 4.21
C LEU A 75 20.64 -11.85 4.10
N GLY A 76 21.55 -12.04 5.05
CA GLY A 76 22.46 -13.18 5.08
C GLY A 76 23.55 -13.12 4.02
N ARG A 77 24.28 -14.22 3.83
CA ARG A 77 25.50 -14.23 2.99
C ARG A 77 25.25 -14.22 1.48
N ASN A 78 24.03 -14.52 1.06
CA ASN A 78 23.67 -14.66 -0.35
C ASN A 78 23.03 -13.39 -0.92
N GLY A 79 22.87 -12.34 -0.10
CA GLY A 79 22.22 -11.09 -0.47
C GLY A 79 20.76 -11.25 -0.87
N TYR A 80 20.35 -10.50 -1.88
CA TYR A 80 18.95 -10.41 -2.30
C TYR A 80 18.76 -10.57 -3.81
N ASN A 81 17.61 -11.12 -4.19
CA ASN A 81 17.14 -11.17 -5.57
C ASN A 81 15.69 -10.65 -5.59
N LEU A 82 15.47 -9.55 -6.32
CA LEU A 82 14.17 -8.89 -6.45
C LEU A 82 13.46 -9.25 -7.77
N THR A 83 13.94 -10.27 -8.48
CA THR A 83 13.30 -10.75 -9.70
C THR A 83 11.87 -11.20 -9.39
N GLY A 84 10.90 -10.68 -10.15
CA GLY A 84 9.50 -11.09 -10.05
C GLY A 84 8.73 -10.49 -8.86
N ILE A 85 9.24 -9.41 -8.23
CA ILE A 85 8.46 -8.72 -7.18
C ILE A 85 7.61 -7.57 -7.71
N PHE A 86 7.93 -7.06 -8.91
CA PHE A 86 7.16 -6.01 -9.57
C PHE A 86 6.44 -6.57 -10.79
N TYR A 87 5.15 -6.27 -10.87
CA TYR A 87 4.28 -6.58 -12.00
C TYR A 87 3.53 -5.32 -12.38
N SER A 88 3.42 -5.01 -13.68
CA SER A 88 2.55 -3.92 -14.11
C SER A 88 1.09 -4.33 -13.99
N PHE A 89 0.21 -3.36 -13.77
CA PHE A 89 -1.24 -3.61 -13.75
C PHE A 89 -1.71 -4.34 -15.03
N ASP A 90 -1.14 -3.93 -16.17
CA ASP A 90 -1.42 -4.48 -17.51
C ASP A 90 -0.76 -5.84 -17.79
N SER A 91 0.19 -6.27 -16.97
CA SER A 91 0.81 -7.60 -17.12
C SER A 91 -0.16 -8.74 -16.85
N ASN A 92 -1.33 -8.44 -16.28
CA ASN A 92 -2.52 -9.29 -16.36
C ASN A 92 -3.25 -9.00 -17.67
N SER A 93 -3.01 -9.83 -18.70
CA SER A 93 -3.63 -9.80 -20.03
C SER A 93 -5.16 -10.05 -20.06
N SER A 94 -5.87 -9.75 -18.98
CA SER A 94 -7.32 -9.93 -18.81
C SER A 94 -8.08 -8.62 -18.58
N LEU A 95 -7.41 -7.47 -18.77
CA LEU A 95 -7.98 -6.13 -18.56
C LEU A 95 -8.32 -5.38 -19.86
N GLU A 96 -7.85 -5.82 -21.03
CA GLU A 96 -8.11 -5.15 -22.32
C GLU A 96 -9.44 -5.53 -23.00
N GLY A 97 -10.30 -6.32 -22.37
CA GLY A 97 -11.52 -6.85 -23.01
C GLY A 97 -12.82 -6.07 -22.79
N GLY A 98 -12.79 -4.79 -22.40
CA GLY A 98 -13.98 -4.09 -21.89
C GLY A 98 -14.28 -2.69 -22.43
N LEU A 99 -13.51 -2.17 -23.38
CA LEU A 99 -13.75 -0.81 -23.91
C LEU A 99 -13.63 -0.77 -25.44
N LEU A 100 -14.47 -1.54 -26.13
CA LEU A 100 -14.94 -1.24 -27.49
C LEU A 100 -16.31 -1.89 -27.65
N ASP A 101 -17.37 -1.10 -27.50
CA ASP A 101 -18.65 -1.19 -28.23
C ASP A 101 -19.56 -0.07 -27.71
N ASP A 102 -19.52 1.08 -28.38
CA ASP A 102 -20.61 2.06 -28.58
C ASP A 102 -20.28 2.95 -29.80
#